data_AF-A0A1G1VDM3-F1
#
_entry.id   AF-A0A1G1VDM3-F1
#
_cell.length_a   1.000
_cell.length_b   1.000
_cell.length_c   1.000
_cell.angle_alpha   90.00
_cell.angle_beta   90.00
_cell.angle_gamma   90.00
#
_symmetry.space_group_name_H-M   'P 1'
#
loop_
_entity.id
_entity.type
_entity.pdbx_description
1 polymer ?
#
loop_
_entity_poly.entity_id
_entity_poly.type
_entity_poly.pdbx_seq_one_letter_code
_entity_poly.pdbx_strand_id
1 'polypeptide(L)'
;MWNGERIRYSEEQPQNKQGKIKIYLVRHGEIERHEKHQPTLTARGSEQAREVPHKAFPFIRERQKCGIGVNIYTFYARLDRTAETAIETEYECRRIVDKENLSNILIFRATPSPLLEASNSIEPLVKIGISKQEAIYLWLTAREEDLASWGVATFPSDVHRKLKRFIDGTTRLNARWNECRDNILFWITQETVQAALLNYLSQQSPVVMEYTESIEIIPIPDEAIVYEFRGKQYFDKKKDTDA
;
A
#
# COMPACT_ATOMS: atom_id res chain seq x y z
N MET A 1 -6.96 8.86 55.82
CA MET A 1 -5.50 8.93 55.56
C MET A 1 -5.13 7.67 54.80
N TRP A 2 -4.76 7.78 53.53
CA TRP A 2 -4.40 6.63 52.68
C TRP A 2 -2.90 6.37 52.85
N ASN A 3 -2.55 5.16 53.29
CA ASN A 3 -1.16 4.73 53.43
C ASN A 3 -0.63 4.36 52.04
N GLY A 4 0.20 5.24 51.48
CA GLY A 4 0.83 5.04 50.17
C GLY A 4 1.89 3.93 50.23
N GLU A 5 1.49 2.70 49.93
CA GLU A 5 2.44 1.66 49.54
C GLU A 5 3.01 1.99 48.16
N ARG A 6 4.31 2.29 48.12
CA ARG A 6 5.07 2.41 46.87
C ARG A 6 5.09 1.04 46.18
N ILE A 7 4.29 0.89 45.13
CA ILE A 7 4.42 -0.19 44.17
C ILE A 7 5.81 -0.04 43.53
N ARG A 8 6.75 -0.93 43.89
CA ARG A 8 8.01 -1.07 43.19
C ARG A 8 7.69 -1.73 41.85
N TYR A 9 7.79 -0.97 40.76
CA TYR A 9 7.89 -1.56 39.42
C TYR A 9 9.16 -2.41 39.39
N SER A 10 9.04 -3.70 39.11
CA SER A 10 10.18 -4.57 38.87
C SER A 10 10.96 -4.03 37.68
N GLU A 11 12.27 -3.78 37.86
CA GLU A 11 13.23 -3.37 36.82
C GLU A 11 13.57 -4.51 35.84
N GLU A 12 12.58 -5.35 35.50
CA GLU A 12 12.65 -6.20 34.31
C GLU A 12 11.86 -5.49 33.22
N GLN A 13 12.52 -4.54 32.55
CA GLN A 13 11.99 -4.03 31.28
C GLN A 13 11.87 -5.23 30.32
N PRO A 14 10.68 -5.56 29.81
CA PRO A 14 10.56 -6.62 28.82
C PRO A 14 11.35 -6.19 27.58
N GLN A 15 12.46 -6.87 27.34
CA GLN A 15 13.28 -6.69 26.15
C GLN A 15 12.39 -6.85 24.89
N ASN A 16 12.28 -5.78 24.10
CA ASN A 16 11.69 -5.71 22.76
C ASN A 16 10.26 -6.25 22.56
N LYS A 17 9.24 -5.44 22.84
CA LYS A 17 7.91 -5.55 22.20
C LYS A 17 7.66 -4.41 21.23
N GLN A 18 8.47 -4.29 20.18
CA GLN A 18 8.14 -3.39 19.08
C GLN A 18 6.92 -3.96 18.33
N GLY A 19 5.84 -3.18 18.25
CA GLY A 19 4.66 -3.54 17.45
C GLY A 19 5.01 -3.68 15.97
N LYS A 20 4.47 -4.71 15.32
CA LYS A 20 4.67 -4.97 13.89
C LYS A 20 3.71 -4.12 13.06
N ILE A 21 4.15 -3.73 11.86
CA ILE A 21 3.36 -3.04 10.84
C ILE A 21 3.19 -3.99 9.65
N LYS A 22 1.95 -4.32 9.29
CA LYS A 22 1.65 -4.97 8.01
C LYS A 22 0.93 -3.99 7.10
N ILE A 23 1.47 -3.79 5.91
CA ILE A 23 0.89 -2.93 4.88
C ILE A 23 0.36 -3.83 3.77
N TYR A 24 -0.94 -3.78 3.53
CA TYR A 24 -1.58 -4.41 2.39
C TYR A 24 -1.73 -3.36 1.30
N LEU A 25 -1.03 -3.54 0.20
CA LEU A 25 -1.15 -2.66 -0.97
C LEU A 25 -2.28 -3.19 -1.85
N VAL A 26 -3.33 -2.40 -1.98
CA VAL A 26 -4.62 -2.81 -2.55
C VAL A 26 -4.93 -1.96 -3.76
N ARG A 27 -5.29 -2.59 -4.88
CA ARG A 27 -5.85 -1.85 -6.01
C ARG A 27 -7.33 -1.67 -5.76
N HIS A 28 -7.91 -0.55 -6.20
CA HIS A 28 -9.37 -0.46 -6.23
C HIS A 28 -9.99 -1.64 -7.01
N GLY A 29 -11.21 -2.02 -6.61
CA GLY A 29 -11.97 -3.07 -7.27
C GLY A 29 -12.31 -2.75 -8.73
N GLU A 30 -12.92 -3.72 -9.41
CA GLU A 30 -13.48 -3.55 -10.75
C GLU A 30 -14.48 -2.37 -10.80
N ILE A 31 -14.39 -1.57 -11.87
CA ILE A 31 -15.14 -0.32 -12.04
C ILE A 31 -15.98 -0.31 -13.31
N GLU A 32 -17.06 0.46 -13.30
CA GLU A 32 -17.88 0.70 -14.49
C GLU A 32 -17.13 1.57 -15.50
N ARG A 33 -16.79 1.01 -16.66
CA ARG A 33 -15.94 1.67 -17.67
C ARG A 33 -16.66 2.73 -18.52
N HIS A 34 -17.99 2.84 -18.39
CA HIS A 34 -18.82 3.71 -19.23
C HIS A 34 -19.06 5.10 -18.64
N GLU A 35 -18.72 5.33 -17.38
CA GLU A 35 -18.89 6.63 -16.72
C GLU A 35 -17.71 7.54 -17.05
N LYS A 36 -17.94 8.52 -17.92
CA LYS A 36 -16.90 9.41 -18.48
C LYS A 36 -16.14 10.26 -17.46
N HIS A 37 -16.65 10.41 -16.23
CA HIS A 37 -16.08 11.38 -15.29
C HIS A 37 -15.76 10.84 -13.89
N GLN A 38 -16.42 9.79 -13.40
CA GLN A 38 -16.12 9.21 -12.07
C GLN A 38 -16.54 7.73 -12.06
N PRO A 39 -15.68 6.80 -12.49
CA PRO A 39 -16.07 5.39 -12.54
C PRO A 39 -16.23 4.84 -11.11
N THR A 40 -17.44 4.40 -10.79
CA THR A 40 -17.82 3.72 -9.54
C THR A 40 -17.49 2.22 -9.59
N LEU A 41 -17.49 1.54 -8.44
CA LEU A 41 -17.28 0.09 -8.37
C LEU A 41 -18.46 -0.68 -8.95
N THR A 42 -18.16 -1.77 -9.66
CA THR A 42 -19.17 -2.78 -10.00
C THR A 42 -19.51 -3.62 -8.77
N ALA A 43 -20.60 -4.40 -8.81
CA ALA A 43 -20.91 -5.37 -7.75
C ALA A 43 -19.73 -6.34 -7.49
N ARG A 44 -19.05 -6.79 -8.56
CA ARG A 44 -17.84 -7.60 -8.47
C ARG A 44 -16.66 -6.83 -7.86
N GLY A 45 -16.52 -5.54 -8.18
CA GLY A 45 -15.52 -4.67 -7.56
C GLY A 45 -15.71 -4.54 -6.05
N SER A 46 -16.95 -4.44 -5.59
CA SER A 46 -17.29 -4.44 -4.16
C SER A 46 -16.97 -5.78 -3.50
N GLU A 47 -17.27 -6.91 -4.15
CA GLU A 47 -16.89 -8.24 -3.66
C GLU A 47 -15.37 -8.38 -3.51
N GLN A 48 -14.59 -7.96 -4.52
CA GLN A 48 -13.12 -7.93 -4.46
C GLN A 48 -12.62 -7.08 -3.27
N ALA A 49 -13.23 -5.92 -3.02
CA ALA A 49 -12.89 -5.06 -1.90
C ALA A 49 -13.15 -5.73 -0.53
N ARG A 50 -14.17 -6.59 -0.45
CA ARG A 50 -14.50 -7.39 0.73
C ARG A 50 -13.62 -8.63 0.87
N GLU A 51 -12.96 -9.11 -0.17
CA GLU A 51 -12.00 -10.23 -0.04
C GLU A 51 -10.69 -9.79 0.63
N VAL A 52 -10.33 -8.50 0.50
CA VAL A 52 -9.06 -7.94 0.98
C VAL A 52 -8.82 -8.19 2.48
N PRO A 53 -9.77 -7.90 3.40
CA PRO A 53 -9.56 -8.16 4.82
C PRO A 53 -9.28 -9.63 5.14
N HIS A 54 -9.89 -10.59 4.43
CA HIS A 54 -9.69 -12.02 4.67
C HIS A 54 -8.23 -12.45 4.51
N LYS A 55 -7.43 -11.72 3.72
CA LYS A 55 -5.98 -11.95 3.59
C LYS A 55 -5.20 -11.48 4.83
N ALA A 56 -5.72 -10.53 5.59
CA ALA A 56 -5.14 -10.04 6.84
C ALA A 56 -5.60 -10.79 8.09
N PHE A 57 -6.81 -11.37 8.06
CA PHE A 57 -7.41 -12.01 9.24
C PHE A 57 -6.64 -13.20 9.84
N PRO A 58 -5.95 -14.06 9.07
CA PRO A 58 -5.10 -15.11 9.66
C PRO A 58 -4.04 -14.54 10.62
N PHE A 59 -3.42 -13.42 10.24
CA PHE A 59 -2.45 -12.72 11.10
C PHE A 59 -3.11 -12.07 12.30
N ILE A 60 -4.28 -11.43 12.12
CA ILE A 60 -5.06 -10.84 13.24
C ILE A 60 -5.38 -11.92 14.28
N ARG A 61 -5.86 -13.08 13.84
CA ARG A 61 -6.18 -14.22 14.71
C ARG A 61 -4.96 -14.76 15.44
N GLU A 62 -3.81 -14.85 14.78
CA GLU A 62 -2.54 -15.24 15.41
C GLU A 62 -2.18 -14.28 16.55
N ARG A 63 -2.22 -12.96 16.29
CA ARG A 63 -1.90 -11.94 17.31
C ARG A 63 -2.87 -11.94 18.48
N GLN A 64 -4.16 -12.16 18.21
CA GLN A 64 -5.19 -12.25 19.23
C GLN A 64 -4.96 -13.44 20.18
N LYS A 65 -4.55 -14.62 19.66
CA LYS A 65 -4.17 -15.77 20.49
C LYS A 65 -2.98 -15.49 21.42
N CYS A 66 -2.10 -14.58 21.02
CA CYS A 66 -0.97 -14.12 21.83
C CYS A 66 -1.31 -12.97 22.79
N GLY A 67 -2.58 -12.55 22.87
CA GLY A 67 -3.00 -11.40 23.68
C GLY A 67 -2.51 -10.05 23.17
N ILE A 68 -2.05 -9.97 21.92
CA ILE A 68 -1.57 -8.74 21.29
C ILE A 68 -2.76 -8.06 20.61
N GLY A 69 -3.00 -6.77 20.92
CA GLY A 69 -4.06 -6.01 20.26
C GLY A 69 -3.66 -5.62 18.83
N VAL A 70 -4.65 -5.30 18.00
CA VAL A 70 -4.38 -4.88 16.61
C VAL A 70 -5.13 -3.60 16.29
N ASN A 71 -4.45 -2.66 15.65
CA ASN A 71 -5.04 -1.48 15.03
C ASN A 71 -5.17 -1.73 13.52
N ILE A 72 -6.31 -1.38 12.95
CA ILE A 72 -6.57 -1.48 11.51
C ILE A 72 -6.82 -0.07 10.98
N TYR A 73 -5.97 0.37 10.06
CA TYR A 73 -6.08 1.64 9.36
C TYR A 73 -6.35 1.38 7.88
N THR A 74 -7.26 2.15 7.31
CA THR A 74 -7.50 2.14 5.87
C THR A 74 -7.20 3.52 5.30
N PHE A 75 -6.26 3.60 4.38
CA PHE A 75 -5.90 4.82 3.66
C PHE A 75 -6.22 4.65 2.18
N TYR A 76 -6.73 5.71 1.56
CA TYR A 76 -7.12 5.64 0.14
C TYR A 76 -6.72 6.89 -0.64
N ALA A 77 -6.40 6.71 -1.92
CA ALA A 77 -6.22 7.81 -2.87
C ALA A 77 -7.52 8.64 -3.02
N ARG A 78 -7.49 9.94 -3.29
CA ARG A 78 -8.71 10.77 -3.45
C ARG A 78 -9.36 10.58 -4.81
N LEU A 79 -9.85 9.37 -5.04
CA LEU A 79 -10.62 8.97 -6.20
C LEU A 79 -11.83 8.20 -5.70
N ASP A 80 -12.97 8.31 -6.39
CA ASP A 80 -14.23 7.74 -5.89
C ASP A 80 -14.15 6.22 -5.78
N ARG A 81 -13.65 5.53 -6.82
CA ARG A 81 -13.39 4.07 -6.77
C ARG A 81 -12.50 3.60 -5.62
N THR A 82 -11.48 4.37 -5.24
CA THR A 82 -10.59 4.00 -4.12
C THR A 82 -11.26 4.31 -2.78
N ALA A 83 -12.11 5.34 -2.71
CA ALA A 83 -12.95 5.62 -1.55
C ALA A 83 -13.99 4.50 -1.34
N GLU A 84 -14.70 4.08 -2.39
CA GLU A 84 -15.68 2.99 -2.34
C GLU A 84 -15.02 1.67 -1.92
N THR A 85 -13.87 1.34 -2.52
CA THR A 85 -13.09 0.15 -2.11
C THR A 85 -12.73 0.23 -0.63
N ALA A 86 -12.33 1.41 -0.14
CA ALA A 86 -11.99 1.61 1.27
C ALA A 86 -13.17 1.45 2.23
N ILE A 87 -14.34 1.94 1.82
CA ILE A 87 -15.58 1.78 2.58
C ILE A 87 -15.94 0.30 2.70
N GLU A 88 -15.88 -0.45 1.59
CA GLU A 88 -16.19 -1.88 1.57
C GLU A 88 -15.17 -2.71 2.37
N THR A 89 -13.87 -2.39 2.26
CA THR A 89 -12.81 -3.01 3.08
C THR A 89 -13.01 -2.72 4.57
N GLU A 90 -13.34 -1.48 4.96
CA GLU A 90 -13.60 -1.13 6.37
C GLU A 90 -14.85 -1.84 6.90
N TYR A 91 -15.93 -1.83 6.13
CA TYR A 91 -17.18 -2.52 6.46
C TYR A 91 -16.93 -4.00 6.75
N GLU A 92 -16.18 -4.66 5.87
CA GLU A 92 -15.88 -6.07 6.01
C GLU A 92 -14.96 -6.37 7.19
N CYS A 93 -13.97 -5.50 7.47
CA CYS A 93 -13.15 -5.63 8.69
C CYS A 93 -14.03 -5.64 9.94
N ARG A 94 -15.00 -4.72 10.03
CA ARG A 94 -15.95 -4.64 11.16
C ARG A 94 -16.80 -5.90 11.25
N ARG A 95 -17.38 -6.32 10.12
CA ARG A 95 -18.20 -7.53 10.03
C ARG A 95 -17.48 -8.78 10.53
N ILE A 96 -16.21 -8.97 10.14
CA ILE A 96 -15.43 -10.13 10.56
C ILE A 96 -15.09 -10.04 12.06
N VAL A 97 -14.65 -8.87 12.55
CA VAL A 97 -14.38 -8.65 13.98
C VAL A 97 -15.60 -8.96 14.84
N ASP A 98 -16.77 -8.46 14.45
CA ASP A 98 -18.02 -8.68 15.19
C ASP A 98 -18.45 -10.14 15.12
N LYS A 99 -18.43 -10.75 13.92
CA LYS A 99 -18.85 -12.15 13.71
C LYS A 99 -17.98 -13.14 14.47
N GLU A 100 -16.68 -12.86 14.57
CA GLU A 100 -15.72 -13.72 15.25
C GLU A 100 -15.49 -13.34 16.71
N ASN A 101 -16.17 -12.29 17.19
CA ASN A 101 -16.05 -11.76 18.54
C ASN A 101 -14.58 -11.46 18.92
N LEU A 102 -13.83 -10.83 18.01
CA LEU A 102 -12.41 -10.55 18.20
C LEU A 102 -12.22 -9.34 19.14
N SER A 103 -11.68 -9.59 20.32
CA SER A 103 -11.35 -8.55 21.29
C SER A 103 -10.03 -7.84 20.96
N ASN A 104 -9.83 -6.66 21.54
CA ASN A 104 -8.59 -5.86 21.40
C ASN A 104 -8.25 -5.44 19.96
N ILE A 105 -9.24 -5.39 19.06
CA ILE A 105 -9.11 -4.82 17.72
C ILE A 105 -9.68 -3.40 17.69
N LEU A 106 -8.94 -2.45 17.12
CA LEU A 106 -9.44 -1.10 16.86
C LEU A 106 -9.44 -0.84 15.36
N ILE A 107 -10.60 -0.54 14.80
CA ILE A 107 -10.76 -0.20 13.38
C ILE A 107 -10.99 1.30 13.25
N PHE A 108 -10.03 1.97 12.63
CA PHE A 108 -10.08 3.40 12.36
C PHE A 108 -10.82 3.67 11.05
N ARG A 109 -11.48 4.82 10.98
CA ARG A 109 -12.20 5.25 9.78
C ARG A 109 -11.24 5.39 8.59
N ALA A 110 -11.69 4.97 7.41
CA ALA A 110 -10.99 5.17 6.16
C ALA A 110 -10.62 6.65 5.96
N THR A 111 -9.35 6.91 5.65
CA THR A 111 -8.78 8.26 5.58
C THR A 111 -8.20 8.55 4.19
N PRO A 112 -8.62 9.64 3.51
CA PRO A 112 -8.08 10.01 2.21
C PRO A 112 -6.64 10.53 2.32
N SER A 113 -5.77 10.11 1.39
CA SER A 113 -4.37 10.52 1.33
C SER A 113 -3.97 10.92 -0.09
N PRO A 114 -3.59 12.19 -0.34
CA PRO A 114 -3.07 12.63 -1.63
C PRO A 114 -1.68 12.07 -1.94
N LEU A 115 -1.03 11.43 -0.95
CA LEU A 115 0.25 10.77 -1.11
C LEU A 115 0.13 9.40 -1.80
N LEU A 116 -1.10 8.88 -1.91
CA LEU A 116 -1.41 7.63 -2.61
C LEU A 116 -1.94 7.86 -4.03
N GLU A 117 -1.66 9.00 -4.65
CA GLU A 117 -2.15 9.38 -5.98
C GLU A 117 -1.05 9.59 -7.01
N ALA A 118 -1.30 9.09 -8.22
CA ALA A 118 -0.49 9.32 -9.43
C ALA A 118 -1.36 9.80 -10.61
N SER A 119 -2.22 10.79 -10.40
CA SER A 119 -3.03 11.39 -11.48
C SER A 119 -2.14 11.98 -12.59
N ASN A 120 -2.58 11.90 -13.84
CA ASN A 120 -1.85 12.41 -15.03
C ASN A 120 -0.43 11.82 -15.22
N SER A 121 -0.20 10.60 -14.72
CA SER A 121 1.07 9.87 -14.88
C SER A 121 1.14 9.13 -16.22
N ILE A 122 0.15 8.27 -16.50
CA ILE A 122 0.14 7.40 -17.69
C ILE A 122 -0.95 7.76 -18.71
N GLU A 123 -1.92 8.58 -18.33
CA GLU A 123 -3.04 8.94 -19.20
C GLU A 123 -2.62 9.53 -20.56
N PRO A 124 -1.61 10.42 -20.64
CA PRO A 124 -1.13 10.93 -21.94
C PRO A 124 -0.61 9.83 -22.86
N LEU A 125 0.10 8.83 -22.32
CA LEU A 125 0.62 7.69 -23.08
C LEU A 125 -0.50 6.79 -23.58
N VAL A 126 -1.50 6.53 -22.73
CA VAL A 126 -2.67 5.72 -23.12
C VAL A 126 -3.48 6.41 -24.21
N LYS A 127 -3.59 7.75 -24.18
CA LYS A 127 -4.30 8.53 -25.20
C LYS A 127 -3.68 8.43 -26.60
N ILE A 128 -2.38 8.19 -26.70
CA ILE A 128 -1.68 7.97 -27.99
C ILE A 128 -1.67 6.51 -28.43
N GLY A 129 -2.47 5.64 -27.79
CA GLY A 129 -2.67 4.25 -28.19
C GLY A 129 -1.73 3.24 -27.54
N ILE A 130 -0.88 3.66 -26.61
CA ILE A 130 0.00 2.74 -25.87
C ILE A 130 -0.86 1.96 -24.86
N SER A 131 -0.65 0.64 -24.79
CA SER A 131 -1.37 -0.19 -23.82
C SER A 131 -1.08 0.24 -22.39
N LYS A 132 -2.02 0.05 -21.46
CA LYS A 132 -1.85 0.49 -20.07
C LYS A 132 -0.58 -0.08 -19.40
N GLN A 133 -0.28 -1.35 -19.65
CA GLN A 133 0.91 -2.00 -19.09
C GLN A 133 2.21 -1.41 -19.67
N GLU A 134 2.24 -1.20 -20.99
CA GLU A 134 3.38 -0.59 -21.67
C GLU A 134 3.55 0.88 -21.29
N ALA A 135 2.45 1.61 -21.09
CA ALA A 135 2.47 2.98 -20.59
C ALA A 135 3.07 3.09 -19.19
N ILE A 136 2.73 2.17 -18.27
CA ILE A 136 3.37 2.09 -16.95
C ILE A 136 4.86 1.79 -17.08
N TYR A 137 5.24 0.84 -17.93
CA TYR A 137 6.64 0.48 -18.16
C TYR A 137 7.45 1.67 -18.69
N LEU A 138 6.97 2.33 -19.75
CA LEU A 138 7.60 3.52 -20.33
C LEU A 138 7.67 4.66 -19.30
N TRP A 139 6.59 4.88 -18.56
CA TRP A 139 6.55 5.88 -17.51
C TRP A 139 7.62 5.65 -16.43
N LEU A 140 7.89 4.40 -16.05
CA LEU A 140 8.91 4.06 -15.05
C LEU A 140 10.35 4.08 -15.57
N THR A 141 10.57 3.98 -16.88
CA THR A 141 11.91 3.70 -17.45
C THR A 141 12.44 4.78 -18.38
N ALA A 142 11.56 5.60 -18.97
CA ALA A 142 11.97 6.72 -19.80
C ALA A 142 12.55 7.86 -18.96
N ARG A 143 13.35 8.72 -19.59
CA ARG A 143 13.85 9.93 -18.94
C ARG A 143 12.69 10.91 -18.74
N GLU A 144 12.76 11.71 -17.69
CA GLU A 144 11.69 12.66 -17.38
C GLU A 144 11.49 13.71 -18.49
N GLU A 145 12.55 14.08 -19.21
CA GLU A 145 12.45 14.99 -20.36
C GLU A 145 11.63 14.38 -21.51
N ASP A 146 11.79 13.07 -21.75
CA ASP A 146 11.04 12.35 -22.77
C ASP A 146 9.56 12.23 -22.36
N LEU A 147 9.29 11.91 -21.09
CA LEU A 147 7.94 11.87 -20.52
C LEU A 147 7.24 13.23 -20.62
N ALA A 148 7.95 14.32 -20.31
CA ALA A 148 7.42 15.68 -20.41
C ALA A 148 7.03 16.02 -21.86
N SER A 149 7.83 15.59 -22.84
CA SER A 149 7.54 15.76 -24.27
C SER A 149 6.26 15.03 -24.71
N TRP A 150 5.88 13.95 -24.02
CA TRP A 150 4.65 13.19 -24.24
C TRP A 150 3.47 13.70 -23.42
N GLY A 151 3.62 14.85 -22.75
CA GLY A 151 2.55 15.48 -21.97
C GLY A 151 2.30 14.86 -20.59
N VAL A 152 3.23 14.02 -20.09
CA VAL A 152 3.18 13.51 -18.71
C VAL A 152 3.50 14.64 -17.74
N ALA A 153 2.62 14.83 -16.76
CA ALA A 153 2.74 15.91 -15.75
C ALA A 153 3.19 15.41 -14.37
N THR A 154 3.01 14.12 -14.09
CA THR A 154 3.44 13.50 -12.83
C THR A 154 4.50 12.45 -13.14
N PHE A 155 5.72 12.66 -12.65
CA PHE A 155 6.85 11.75 -12.93
C PHE A 155 6.98 10.66 -11.85
N PRO A 156 7.71 9.56 -12.12
CA PRO A 156 7.99 8.54 -11.11
C PRO A 156 8.63 9.11 -9.85
N SER A 157 9.56 10.07 -10.00
CA SER A 157 10.26 10.69 -8.87
C SER A 157 9.32 11.47 -7.93
N ASP A 158 8.25 12.07 -8.48
CA ASP A 158 7.21 12.74 -7.69
C ASP A 158 6.44 11.74 -6.83
N VAL A 159 6.05 10.60 -7.44
CA VAL A 159 5.34 9.53 -6.75
C VAL A 159 6.23 8.88 -5.69
N HIS A 160 7.51 8.63 -5.99
CA HIS A 160 8.49 8.12 -5.02
C HIS A 160 8.61 9.05 -3.80
N ARG A 161 8.69 10.37 -4.02
CA ARG A 161 8.76 11.36 -2.94
C ARG A 161 7.51 11.33 -2.06
N LYS A 162 6.32 11.20 -2.66
CA LYS A 162 5.06 11.07 -1.93
C LYS A 162 5.01 9.78 -1.11
N LEU A 163 5.37 8.65 -1.71
CA LEU A 163 5.40 7.34 -1.07
C LEU A 163 6.39 7.28 0.09
N LYS A 164 7.59 7.84 -0.08
CA LYS A 164 8.57 7.94 1.01
C LYS A 164 7.99 8.69 2.21
N ARG A 165 7.37 9.85 1.98
CA ARG A 165 6.70 10.62 3.05
C ARG A 165 5.59 9.82 3.72
N PHE A 166 4.88 9.01 2.96
CA PHE A 166 3.81 8.16 3.48
C PHE A 166 4.37 7.04 4.37
N ILE A 167 5.41 6.32 3.91
CA ILE A 167 6.14 5.30 4.68
C ILE A 167 6.71 5.90 5.97
N ASP A 168 7.37 7.06 5.89
CA ASP A 168 7.94 7.76 7.05
C ASP A 168 6.83 8.12 8.07
N GLY A 169 5.67 8.57 7.56
CA GLY A 169 4.49 8.86 8.37
C GLY A 169 3.92 7.64 9.08
N THR A 170 3.79 6.51 8.38
CA THR A 170 3.29 5.25 8.96
C THR A 170 4.27 4.65 9.97
N THR A 171 5.57 4.81 9.76
CA THR A 171 6.60 4.38 10.72
C THR A 171 6.50 5.19 12.02
N ARG A 172 6.33 6.52 11.91
CA ARG A 172 6.13 7.40 13.08
C ARG A 172 4.81 7.11 13.80
N LEU A 173 3.77 6.71 13.07
CA LEU A 173 2.51 6.27 13.66
C LEU A 173 2.76 5.06 14.56
N ASN A 174 3.48 4.03 14.09
CA ASN A 174 3.81 2.84 14.89
C ASN A 174 4.60 3.18 16.16
N ALA A 175 5.61 4.04 16.06
CA ALA A 175 6.40 4.47 17.20
C ALA A 175 5.58 5.16 18.30
N ARG A 176 4.43 5.78 17.96
CA ARG A 176 3.53 6.41 18.93
C ARG A 176 2.62 5.43 19.68
N TRP A 177 2.41 4.22 19.16
CA TRP A 177 1.52 3.21 19.74
C TRP A 177 2.26 2.09 20.48
N ASN A 178 3.56 2.27 20.79
CA ASN A 178 4.30 1.49 21.79
C ASN A 178 3.41 1.36 23.04
N GLU A 179 2.91 0.19 23.48
CA GLU A 179 3.72 -0.97 23.88
C GLU A 179 3.01 -2.35 23.70
N CYS A 180 1.82 -2.45 23.09
CA CYS A 180 1.06 -3.72 23.10
C CYS A 180 0.20 -3.99 21.84
N ARG A 181 0.42 -3.28 20.73
CA ARG A 181 -0.42 -3.42 19.53
C ARG A 181 0.37 -3.49 18.23
N ASP A 182 -0.06 -4.39 17.36
CA ASP A 182 0.36 -4.41 15.96
C ASP A 182 -0.54 -3.49 15.13
N ASN A 183 -0.02 -2.98 14.02
CA ASN A 183 -0.72 -2.11 13.09
C ASN A 183 -0.88 -2.79 11.73
N ILE A 184 -2.11 -2.88 11.24
CA ILE A 184 -2.45 -3.33 9.90
C ILE A 184 -2.94 -2.11 9.11
N LEU A 185 -2.34 -1.87 7.96
CA LEU A 185 -2.64 -0.74 7.10
C LEU A 185 -3.08 -1.25 5.73
N PHE A 186 -4.29 -0.92 5.31
CA PHE A 186 -4.73 -1.10 3.92
C PHE A 186 -4.45 0.19 3.15
N TRP A 187 -3.61 0.12 2.12
CA TRP A 187 -3.30 1.23 1.23
C TRP A 187 -4.01 1.01 -0.10
N ILE A 188 -5.14 1.69 -0.28
CA ILE A 188 -6.03 1.51 -1.43
C ILE A 188 -5.73 2.57 -2.48
N THR A 189 -5.22 2.15 -3.63
CA THR A 189 -4.66 3.04 -4.65
C THR A 189 -4.87 2.52 -6.07
N GLN A 190 -4.23 3.17 -7.06
CA GLN A 190 -4.20 2.79 -8.47
C GLN A 190 -2.96 1.94 -8.78
N GLU A 191 -3.03 1.12 -9.83
CA GLU A 191 -1.90 0.32 -10.33
C GLU A 191 -0.62 1.12 -10.56
N THR A 192 -0.69 2.37 -11.03
CA THR A 192 0.51 3.19 -11.29
C THR A 192 1.27 3.51 -10.01
N VAL A 193 0.56 3.78 -8.92
CA VAL A 193 1.17 4.04 -7.60
C VAL A 193 1.82 2.77 -7.07
N GLN A 194 1.17 1.61 -7.28
CA GLN A 194 1.76 0.33 -6.88
C GLN A 194 3.03 0.01 -7.66
N ALA A 195 3.01 0.22 -8.96
CA ALA A 195 4.16 0.02 -9.82
C ALA A 195 5.33 0.93 -9.42
N ALA A 196 5.05 2.21 -9.12
CA ALA A 196 6.04 3.14 -8.58
C ALA A 196 6.59 2.70 -7.22
N LEU A 197 5.73 2.21 -6.31
CA LEU A 197 6.18 1.71 -5.01
C LEU A 197 7.11 0.50 -5.15
N LEU A 198 6.74 -0.48 -5.97
CA LEU A 198 7.55 -1.67 -6.20
C LEU A 198 8.88 -1.32 -6.88
N ASN A 199 8.87 -0.36 -7.83
CA ASN A 199 10.08 0.16 -8.45
C ASN A 199 10.99 0.90 -7.46
N TYR A 200 10.42 1.73 -6.59
CA TYR A 200 11.16 2.42 -5.53
C TYR A 200 11.83 1.42 -4.59
N LEU A 201 11.08 0.41 -4.11
CA LEU A 201 11.59 -0.60 -3.18
C LEU A 201 12.69 -1.46 -3.78
N SER A 202 12.58 -1.83 -5.07
CA SER A 202 13.61 -2.63 -5.75
C SER A 202 14.93 -1.88 -5.98
N GLN A 203 14.90 -0.54 -5.94
CA GLN A 203 16.06 0.33 -6.06
C GLN A 203 16.73 0.67 -4.72
N GLN A 204 16.08 0.38 -3.58
CA GLN A 204 16.68 0.63 -2.27
C GLN A 204 17.71 -0.44 -1.90
N SER A 205 18.83 0.00 -1.33
CA SER A 205 19.86 -0.89 -0.77
C SER A 205 19.34 -1.60 0.48
N PRO A 206 19.79 -2.84 0.79
CA PRO A 206 19.38 -3.59 1.99
C PRO A 206 19.49 -2.81 3.31
N VAL A 207 20.45 -1.87 3.42
CA VAL A 207 20.68 -1.03 4.59
C VAL A 207 19.52 -0.07 4.90
N VAL A 208 18.78 0.39 3.87
CA VAL A 208 17.57 1.20 4.07
C VAL A 208 16.41 0.33 4.58
N MET A 209 16.47 -0.99 4.34
CA MET A 209 15.43 -1.92 4.78
C MET A 209 15.55 -2.35 6.26
N GLU A 210 16.72 -2.20 6.90
CA GLU A 210 16.90 -2.48 8.34
C GLU A 210 16.05 -1.54 9.23
N TYR A 211 15.82 -0.29 8.82
CA TYR A 211 14.87 0.62 9.48
C TYR A 211 13.39 0.23 9.28
N THR A 212 13.12 -0.77 8.44
CA THR A 212 11.80 -1.25 8.06
C THR A 212 11.58 -2.72 8.38
N GLU A 213 12.42 -3.35 9.22
CA GLU A 213 12.22 -4.76 9.65
C GLU A 213 10.84 -5.02 10.30
N SER A 214 10.18 -3.97 10.79
CA SER A 214 8.81 -4.03 11.29
C SER A 214 7.73 -3.84 10.22
N ILE A 215 8.06 -3.57 8.95
CA ILE A 215 7.11 -3.28 7.87
C ILE A 215 7.12 -4.39 6.83
N GLU A 216 6.02 -5.14 6.76
CA GLU A 216 5.80 -6.11 5.70
C GLU A 216 4.80 -5.55 4.68
N ILE A 217 5.23 -5.33 3.43
CA ILE A 217 4.35 -4.88 2.34
C ILE A 217 3.87 -6.09 1.54
N ILE A 218 2.57 -6.36 1.60
CA ILE A 218 1.93 -7.49 0.92
C ILE A 218 1.12 -6.93 -0.26
N PRO A 219 1.58 -7.13 -1.51
CA PRO A 219 0.73 -6.85 -2.66
C PRO A 219 -0.41 -7.86 -2.68
N ILE A 220 -1.64 -7.37 -2.86
CA ILE A 220 -2.80 -8.22 -3.12
C ILE A 220 -2.98 -8.25 -4.65
N PRO A 221 -2.50 -9.30 -5.34
CA PRO A 221 -2.69 -9.39 -6.78
C PRO A 221 -4.18 -9.56 -7.11
N ASP A 222 -4.59 -8.96 -8.22
CA ASP A 222 -5.76 -9.43 -8.97
C ASP A 222 -5.47 -10.88 -9.39
N GLU A 223 -6.50 -11.72 -9.48
CA GLU A 223 -6.38 -12.91 -10.33
C GLU A 223 -5.97 -12.45 -11.74
N ALA A 224 -4.71 -12.74 -12.08
CA ALA A 224 -3.96 -12.43 -13.29
C ALA A 224 -3.47 -10.97 -13.52
N ILE A 225 -2.47 -10.52 -12.74
CA ILE A 225 -1.30 -9.84 -13.32
C ILE A 225 -0.03 -10.41 -12.65
N VAL A 226 0.50 -11.49 -13.23
CA VAL A 226 1.87 -11.92 -12.95
C VAL A 226 2.79 -10.91 -13.62
N TYR A 227 3.48 -10.08 -12.83
CA TYR A 227 4.67 -9.37 -13.33
C TYR A 227 5.79 -10.40 -13.47
N GLU A 228 5.77 -11.19 -14.54
CA GLU A 228 6.93 -11.99 -14.93
C GLU A 228 7.93 -11.02 -15.57
N PHE A 229 8.78 -10.39 -14.75
CA PHE A 229 9.95 -9.67 -15.23
C PHE A 229 10.94 -10.69 -15.83
N ARG A 230 10.68 -11.12 -17.07
CA ARG A 230 11.73 -11.67 -17.91
C ARG A 230 12.56 -10.50 -18.40
N GLY A 231 13.62 -10.18 -17.67
CA GLY A 231 14.67 -9.30 -18.14
C GLY A 231 15.27 -9.85 -19.43
N LYS A 232 14.70 -9.50 -20.59
CA LYS A 232 15.43 -9.55 -21.84
C LYS A 232 16.34 -8.34 -21.85
N GLN A 233 17.64 -8.60 -21.72
CA GLN A 233 18.70 -7.66 -22.02
C GLN A 233 18.46 -7.11 -23.44
N TYR A 234 17.97 -5.88 -23.54
CA TYR A 234 18.03 -5.08 -24.76
C TYR A 234 19.15 -4.06 -24.62
N PHE A 235 20.37 -4.55 -24.45
CA PHE A 235 21.58 -3.82 -24.77
C PHE A 235 22.65 -4.84 -25.10
N ASP A 236 22.69 -5.29 -26.35
CA ASP A 236 23.98 -5.42 -27.03
C ASP A 236 23.83 -5.45 -28.55
N LYS A 237 24.28 -4.36 -29.19
CA LYS A 237 25.03 -4.34 -30.46
C LYS A 237 25.41 -2.90 -30.78
N LYS A 238 26.35 -2.36 -30.00
CA LYS A 238 27.44 -1.60 -30.61
C LYS A 238 28.65 -2.51 -30.62
N LYS A 239 28.89 -3.15 -31.76
CA LYS A 239 30.24 -3.49 -32.22
C LYS A 239 30.29 -3.20 -33.70
N ASP A 240 31.07 -2.16 -33.99
CA ASP A 240 32.09 -2.10 -35.03
C ASP A 240 31.72 -2.65 -36.40
N THR A 241 31.68 -1.76 -37.38
CA THR A 241 32.70 -1.76 -38.44
C THR A 241 32.76 -0.37 -39.05
N ASP A 242 33.81 0.37 -38.72
CA ASP A 242 34.51 1.15 -39.74
C ASP A 242 35.18 0.15 -40.70
N ALA A 243 34.76 0.20 -41.97
CA ALA A 243 35.51 -0.21 -43.15
C ALA A 243 34.88 0.47 -44.38
#